data_AF-A0A2N7QSV5-F1
#
_entry.id   AF-A0A2N7QSV5-F1
#
_cell.length_a   1.000
_cell.length_b   1.000
_cell.length_c   1.000
_cell.angle_alpha   90.00
_cell.angle_beta   90.00
_cell.angle_gamma   90.00
#
_symmetry.space_group_name_H-M   'P 1'
#
loop_
_entity.id
_entity.type
_entity.pdbx_description
1 polymer ?
#
loop_
_entity_poly.entity_id
_entity_poly.type
_entity_poly.pdbx_seq_one_letter_code
_entity_poly.pdbx_strand_id
1 'polypeptide(L)'
;MADASRYEFNWEEVATALVRQQGISDGLWTISVNFQFTGKNINVDGKPFRPGFVGSLSNVSLMRVTQAVPGLTVDAAKVNPRLTTSTESRRRTN
;
A
#
# COMPACT_ATOMS: atom_id res chain seq x y z
N MET A 1 23.02 -2.85 21.11
CA MET A 1 21.99 -2.11 20.35
C MET A 1 20.65 -2.55 20.92
N ALA A 2 19.79 -1.63 21.35
CA ALA A 2 18.52 -2.01 21.96
C ALA A 2 17.65 -2.68 20.89
N ASP A 3 17.31 -3.95 21.10
CA ASP A 3 16.35 -4.69 20.30
C ASP A 3 15.00 -3.96 20.41
N ALA A 4 14.62 -3.24 19.36
CA ALA A 4 13.28 -2.70 19.26
C ALA A 4 12.34 -3.88 18.98
N SER A 5 11.52 -4.26 19.97
CA SER A 5 10.60 -5.40 19.87
C SER A 5 9.35 -5.11 19.03
N ARG A 6 9.12 -3.85 18.64
CA ARG A 6 7.98 -3.43 17.81
C ARG A 6 8.28 -2.12 17.07
N TYR A 7 7.86 -2.07 15.81
CA TYR A 7 7.76 -0.84 15.02
C TYR A 7 6.30 -0.66 14.62
N GLU A 8 5.81 0.58 14.70
CA GLU A 8 4.46 0.96 14.27
C GLU A 8 4.60 1.91 13.09
N PHE A 9 3.75 1.71 12.08
CA PHE A 9 3.71 2.53 10.87
C PHE A 9 2.28 3.00 10.65
N ASN A 10 2.14 4.23 10.16
CA ASN A 10 0.86 4.71 9.68
C ASN A 10 0.61 4.24 8.22
N TRP A 11 -0.63 4.37 7.75
CA TRP A 11 -1.01 3.92 6.40
C TRP A 11 -0.25 4.64 5.27
N GLU A 12 0.04 5.92 5.46
CA GLU A 12 0.77 6.74 4.49
C GLU A 12 2.24 6.28 4.37
N GLU A 13 2.88 5.89 5.47
CA GLU A 13 4.23 5.34 5.49
C GLU A 13 4.30 3.98 4.80
N VAL A 14 3.34 3.09 5.08
CA VAL A 14 3.25 1.79 4.39
C VAL A 14 3.03 2.00 2.89
N ALA A 15 2.13 2.93 2.51
CA ALA A 15 1.87 3.24 1.12
C ALA A 15 3.11 3.83 0.43
N THR A 16 3.83 4.71 1.12
CA THR A 16 5.09 5.32 0.66
C THR A 16 6.15 4.26 0.41
N ALA A 17 6.32 3.32 1.34
CA ALA A 17 7.29 2.22 1.20
C ALA A 17 6.97 1.34 -0.01
N LEU A 18 5.69 0.97 -0.19
CA LEU A 18 5.26 0.15 -1.32
C LEU A 18 5.41 0.89 -2.66
N VAL A 19 5.05 2.17 -2.73
CA VAL A 19 5.21 3.00 -3.94
C VAL A 19 6.69 3.10 -4.35
N ARG A 20 7.60 3.32 -3.38
CA ARG A 20 9.05 3.29 -3.64
C ARG A 20 9.52 1.93 -4.11
N GLN A 21 9.10 0.86 -3.43
CA GLN A 21 9.50 -0.50 -3.76
C GLN A 21 9.05 -0.91 -5.17
N GLN A 22 7.89 -0.44 -5.63
CA GLN A 22 7.39 -0.70 -6.98
C GLN A 22 7.97 0.25 -8.06
N GLY A 23 8.78 1.24 -7.67
CA GLY A 23 9.36 2.21 -8.61
C GLY A 23 8.34 3.12 -9.28
N ILE A 24 7.16 3.31 -8.66
CA ILE A 24 6.10 4.15 -9.21
C ILE A 24 6.46 5.62 -8.95
N SER A 25 6.39 6.46 -9.97
CA SER A 25 6.81 7.88 -9.91
C SER A 25 5.70 8.88 -10.22
N ASP A 26 4.50 8.41 -10.53
CA ASP A 26 3.40 9.27 -10.97
C ASP A 26 2.06 8.83 -10.38
N GLY A 27 1.18 9.81 -10.17
CA GLY A 27 -0.17 9.63 -9.67
C GLY A 27 -0.28 9.56 -8.15
N LEU A 28 -1.54 9.56 -7.71
CA LEU A 28 -1.93 9.38 -6.32
C LEU A 28 -2.26 7.92 -6.06
N TRP A 29 -1.74 7.37 -4.97
CA TRP A 29 -1.85 5.95 -4.65
C TRP A 29 -2.30 5.75 -3.21
N THR A 30 -3.18 4.78 -3.00
CA THR A 30 -3.62 4.35 -1.67
C THR A 30 -3.42 2.85 -1.53
N ILE A 31 -3.26 2.38 -0.31
CA ILE A 31 -3.37 0.94 -0.02
C ILE A 31 -4.84 0.53 -0.15
N SER A 32 -5.06 -0.59 -0.80
CA SER A 32 -6.34 -1.29 -0.86
C SER A 32 -6.18 -2.68 -0.28
N VAL A 33 -7.16 -3.09 0.51
CA VAL A 33 -7.15 -4.34 1.27
C VAL A 33 -8.41 -5.12 0.93
N ASN A 34 -8.25 -6.33 0.38
CA ASN A 34 -9.40 -7.14 -0.01
C ASN A 34 -9.74 -8.16 1.07
N PHE A 35 -10.97 -8.06 1.56
CA PHE A 35 -11.55 -9.02 2.50
C PHE A 35 -12.43 -10.00 1.73
N GLN A 36 -12.27 -11.29 2.03
CA GLN A 36 -13.14 -12.34 1.53
C GLN A 36 -13.95 -12.92 2.69
N PHE A 37 -15.27 -12.91 2.54
CA PHE A 37 -16.19 -13.54 3.47
C PHE A 37 -16.87 -14.71 2.78
N THR A 38 -16.90 -15.86 3.45
CA THR A 38 -17.58 -17.05 2.95
C THR A 38 -18.47 -17.62 4.03
N GLY A 39 -19.78 -17.55 3.80
CA GLY A 39 -20.79 -18.20 4.65
C GLY A 39 -20.77 -19.71 4.41
N LYS A 40 -20.64 -20.49 5.48
CA LYS A 40 -20.74 -21.95 5.44
C LYS A 40 -21.15 -22.51 6.80
N ASN A 41 -21.58 -23.76 6.82
CA ASN A 41 -21.71 -24.47 8.08
C ASN A 41 -20.31 -24.75 8.64
N ILE A 42 -20.04 -24.31 9.86
CA ILE A 42 -18.75 -24.44 10.52
C ILE A 42 -18.91 -25.37 11.72
N ASN A 43 -17.93 -26.25 11.91
CA ASN A 43 -17.75 -27.02 13.13
C ASN A 43 -16.55 -26.43 13.87
N VAL A 44 -16.76 -26.02 15.12
CA VAL A 44 -15.72 -25.48 16.00
C VAL A 44 -15.62 -26.39 17.21
N ASP A 45 -14.42 -26.92 17.47
CA ASP A 45 -14.09 -27.77 18.62
C ASP A 45 -15.01 -28.98 18.81
N GLY A 46 -15.35 -29.67 17.70
CA GLY A 46 -16.14 -30.91 17.73
C GLY A 46 -17.64 -30.71 18.03
N LYS A 47 -18.13 -29.46 18.03
CA LYS A 47 -19.56 -29.15 18.23
C LYS A 47 -20.37 -29.42 16.96
N PRO A 48 -21.71 -29.58 17.07
CA PRO A 48 -22.58 -29.67 15.90
C PRO A 48 -22.38 -28.49 14.94
N PHE A 49 -22.47 -28.76 13.64
CA PHE A 49 -22.38 -27.74 12.61
C PHE A 49 -23.41 -26.63 12.84
N ARG A 50 -22.96 -25.38 12.75
CA ARG A 50 -23.82 -24.20 12.82
C ARG A 50 -23.55 -23.30 11.62
N PRO A 51 -24.56 -22.57 11.11
CA PRO A 51 -24.32 -21.51 10.15
C PRO A 51 -23.31 -20.51 10.72
N GLY A 52 -22.28 -20.21 9.93
CA GLY A 52 -21.26 -19.23 10.28
C GLY A 52 -20.62 -18.65 9.03
N PHE A 53 -19.59 -17.83 9.22
CA PHE A 53 -18.78 -17.31 8.13
C PHE A 53 -17.30 -17.37 8.49
N VAL A 54 -16.47 -17.54 7.47
CA VAL A 54 -15.02 -17.37 7.57
C VAL A 54 -14.67 -16.08 6.85
N GLY A 55 -14.09 -15.13 7.59
CA GLY A 55 -13.47 -13.93 7.04
C GLY A 55 -11.97 -14.16 6.86
N SER A 56 -11.42 -13.78 5.72
CA SER A 56 -9.99 -13.82 5.46
C SER A 56 -9.52 -12.55 4.75
N LEU A 57 -8.28 -12.17 5.02
CA LEU A 57 -7.58 -11.16 4.24
C LEU A 57 -6.99 -11.82 3.00
N SER A 58 -7.46 -11.43 1.82
CA SER A 58 -7.01 -12.05 0.57
C SER A 58 -5.67 -11.47 0.13
N ASN A 59 -5.62 -10.14 -0.04
CA ASN A 59 -4.40 -9.45 -0.44
C ASN A 59 -4.40 -7.97 -0.03
N VAL A 60 -3.19 -7.40 -0.08
CA VAL A 60 -2.93 -5.96 0.03
C VAL A 60 -2.39 -5.50 -1.33
N SER A 61 -2.88 -4.37 -1.82
CA SER A 61 -2.55 -3.83 -3.13
C SER A 61 -2.40 -2.32 -3.09
N LEU A 62 -1.72 -1.75 -4.09
CA LEU A 62 -1.73 -0.32 -4.35
C LEU A 62 -2.80 -0.02 -5.41
N MET A 63 -3.65 0.95 -5.12
CA MET A 63 -4.70 1.41 -6.01
C MET A 63 -4.46 2.87 -6.36
N ARG A 64 -4.47 3.19 -7.66
CA ARG A 64 -4.39 4.58 -8.12
C ARG A 64 -5.73 5.26 -7.87
N VAL A 65 -5.69 6.48 -7.33
CA VAL A 65 -6.87 7.31 -7.06
C VAL A 65 -6.76 8.65 -7.79
N THR A 66 -7.90 9.29 -8.03
CA THR A 66 -7.98 10.61 -8.67
C THR A 66 -8.07 11.74 -7.65
N GLN A 67 -8.59 11.45 -6.46
CA GLN A 67 -8.74 12.41 -5.36
C GLN A 67 -7.91 11.95 -4.17
N ALA A 68 -7.18 12.89 -3.57
CA ALA A 68 -6.38 12.59 -2.38
C ALA A 68 -7.28 12.49 -1.14
N VAL A 69 -7.10 11.42 -0.39
CA VAL A 69 -7.67 11.25 0.95
C VAL A 69 -6.54 11.48 1.97
N PRO A 70 -6.65 12.51 2.84
CA PRO A 70 -5.63 12.81 3.83
C PRO A 70 -5.30 11.60 4.71
N GLY A 71 -4.00 11.31 4.89
CA GLY A 71 -3.50 10.21 5.74
C GLY A 71 -3.61 8.80 5.15
N LEU A 72 -4.14 8.65 3.93
CA LEU A 72 -4.25 7.35 3.23
C LEU A 72 -3.63 7.38 1.83
N THR A 73 -3.58 8.56 1.21
CA THR A 73 -3.09 8.73 -0.15
C THR A 73 -1.68 9.29 -0.18
N VAL A 74 -0.84 8.69 -1.02
CA VAL A 74 0.54 9.08 -1.28
C VAL A 74 0.70 9.56 -2.71
N ASP A 75 1.39 10.68 -2.87
CA ASP A 75 1.81 11.18 -4.19
C ASP A 75 3.13 10.53 -4.60
N ALA A 76 3.07 9.69 -5.64
CA ALA A 76 4.25 8.97 -6.11
C ALA A 76 5.34 9.89 -6.68
N ALA A 77 4.98 11.06 -7.21
CA ALA A 77 5.96 12.01 -7.73
C ALA A 77 6.78 12.66 -6.61
N LYS A 78 6.18 12.85 -5.43
CA LYS A 78 6.90 13.33 -4.23
C LYS A 78 7.79 12.25 -3.64
N VAL A 79 7.33 11.01 -3.68
CA VAL A 79 7.99 9.87 -3.04
C VAL A 79 9.14 9.30 -3.86
N ASN A 80 9.02 9.35 -5.19
CA ASN A 80 9.98 8.83 -6.16
C ASN A 80 10.05 9.75 -7.39
N PRO A 81 10.67 10.93 -7.26
CA PRO A 81 10.75 11.91 -8.33
C PRO A 81 11.58 11.38 -9.50
N ARG A 82 11.08 11.55 -10.73
CA ARG A 82 11.91 11.33 -11.91
C ARG A 82 12.98 12.40 -11.94
N LEU A 83 14.25 12.00 -11.94
CA LEU A 83 15.35 12.90 -12.24
C LEU A 83 15.16 13.38 -13.69
N THR A 84 14.54 14.53 -13.86
CA THR A 84 14.58 15.24 -15.14
C THR A 84 16.02 15.70 -15.33
N THR A 85 16.73 14.99 -16.19
CA THR A 85 18.09 15.31 -16.61
C THR A 85 18.11 16.68 -17.27
N SER A 86 18.18 17.75 -16.48
CA SER A 86 18.60 19.09 -16.92
C SER A 86 20.10 19.04 -17.18
N THR A 87 20.52 18.38 -18.25
CA THR A 87 21.93 18.35 -18.70
C THR A 87 22.09 19.01 -20.08
N GLU A 88 21.00 19.35 -20.76
CA GLU A 88 21.08 19.88 -22.13
C GLU A 88 21.40 21.39 -22.21
N SER A 89 21.34 22.13 -21.09
CA SER A 89 21.65 23.58 -21.11
C SER A 89 23.14 23.94 -21.02
N ARG A 90 24.05 22.96 -20.85
CA ARG A 90 25.51 23.22 -20.76
C ARG A 90 26.28 23.04 -22.07
N ARG A 91 25.62 22.70 -23.19
CA ARG A 91 26.27 22.48 -24.51
C ARG A 91 26.16 23.67 -25.49
N ARG A 92 25.61 24.81 -25.07
CA ARG A 92 25.55 26.05 -25.90
C ARG A 92 26.46 27.15 -25.37
N THR A 93 27.71 26.85 -25.01
CA THR A 93 28.76 27.89 -24.92
C THR A 93 30.14 27.23 -25.04
N ASN A 94 30.62 27.05 -26.27
CA ASN A 94 32.01 27.29 -26.69
C ASN A 94 32.14 27.13 -28.20
#